data_AF-A0A7W2MYX8-F1
#
_entry.id   AF-A0A7W2MYX8-F1
#
_cell.length_a   1.000
_cell.length_b   1.000
_cell.length_c   1.000
_cell.angle_alpha   90.00
_cell.angle_beta   90.00
_cell.angle_gamma   90.00
#
_symmetry.space_group_name_H-M   'P 1'
#
loop_
_entity.id
_entity.type
_entity.pdbx_description
1 polymer ?
#
loop_
_entity_poly.entity_id
_entity_poly.type
_entity_poly.pdbx_seq_one_letter_code
_entity_poly.pdbx_strand_id
1 'polypeptide(L)'
;IGTTSGIIISVADAANATVSLAAFTITVSNTNDAPVITGTPATTVAEDSSYSFIPTVSDVDAGDTQTFSINIKPTWATFSTSTGGLTGTPTNADVGITSGIIISVTDAANATVSLTAFTITVVNTNDAPVISGTPATTAVEDAAYS
;
A
#
# COMPACT_ATOMS: atom_id res chain seq x y z
N ILE A 1 -10.18 24.55 7.95
CA ILE A 1 -9.21 24.87 9.02
C ILE A 1 -8.71 26.28 8.78
N GLY A 2 -8.56 27.11 9.81
CA GLY A 2 -8.00 28.45 9.66
C GLY A 2 -8.55 29.46 10.66
N THR A 3 -8.07 30.69 10.55
CA THR A 3 -8.39 31.78 11.47
C THR A 3 -9.01 32.94 10.71
N THR A 4 -10.20 33.38 11.12
CA THR A 4 -10.85 34.60 10.62
C THR A 4 -10.81 35.65 11.73
N SER A 5 -10.04 36.71 11.49
CA SER A 5 -9.85 37.80 12.44
C SER A 5 -10.54 39.08 11.97
N GLY A 6 -10.81 39.99 12.91
CA GLY A 6 -11.39 41.31 12.60
C GLY A 6 -12.91 41.27 12.43
N ILE A 7 -13.58 40.26 12.98
CA ILE A 7 -15.03 40.15 12.93
C ILE A 7 -15.62 41.20 13.88
N ILE A 8 -16.46 42.09 13.35
CA ILE A 8 -17.14 43.15 14.09
C ILE A 8 -18.64 42.97 13.90
N ILE A 9 -19.37 42.91 15.01
CA ILE A 9 -20.85 42.91 15.00
C ILE A 9 -21.29 44.32 15.34
N SER A 10 -22.08 44.94 14.46
CA SER A 10 -22.65 46.28 14.66
C SER A 10 -24.16 46.25 14.55
N VAL A 11 -24.83 47.04 15.37
CA VAL A 11 -26.28 47.28 15.29
C VAL A 11 -26.53 48.75 15.05
N ALA A 12 -27.59 49.06 14.28
CA ALA A 12 -28.03 50.42 14.00
C ALA A 12 -29.51 50.58 14.40
N ASP A 13 -29.90 51.74 14.91
CA ASP A 13 -31.30 52.08 15.12
C ASP A 13 -31.95 52.63 13.83
N ALA A 14 -33.27 52.90 13.88
CA ALA A 14 -34.01 53.46 12.75
C ALA A 14 -33.58 54.89 12.36
N ALA A 15 -32.82 55.56 13.22
CA ALA A 15 -32.22 56.87 12.96
C ALA A 15 -30.76 56.78 12.46
N ASN A 16 -30.25 55.56 12.21
CA ASN A 16 -28.90 55.22 11.76
C ASN A 16 -27.78 55.44 12.79
N ALA A 17 -28.08 55.55 14.09
CA ALA A 17 -27.04 55.53 15.11
C ALA A 17 -26.52 54.09 15.31
N THR A 18 -25.20 53.89 15.28
CA THR A 18 -24.59 52.56 15.35
C THR A 18 -23.78 52.32 16.62
N VAL A 19 -23.81 51.10 17.15
CA VAL A 19 -22.85 50.61 18.15
C VAL A 19 -22.27 49.27 17.70
N SER A 20 -21.00 49.05 17.99
CA SER A 20 -20.28 47.84 17.58
C SER A 20 -19.65 47.14 18.78
N LEU A 21 -19.61 45.81 18.75
CA LEU A 21 -18.74 45.04 19.63
C LEU A 21 -17.27 45.26 19.25
N ALA A 22 -16.36 44.97 20.18
CA ALA A 22 -14.94 44.87 19.87
C ALA A 22 -14.69 43.77 18.83
N ALA A 23 -13.68 43.97 17.98
CA ALA A 23 -13.31 42.96 17.00
C ALA A 23 -12.87 41.66 17.71
N PHE A 24 -13.27 40.52 17.17
CA PHE A 24 -12.86 39.22 17.66
C PHE A 24 -12.39 38.31 16.53
N THR A 25 -11.88 37.15 16.93
CA THR A 25 -11.32 36.14 16.03
C THR A 25 -12.06 34.82 16.24
N ILE A 26 -12.36 34.13 15.15
CA ILE A 26 -12.81 32.74 15.16
C ILE A 26 -11.69 31.88 14.59
N THR A 27 -11.32 30.83 15.32
CA THR A 27 -10.38 29.81 14.87
C THR A 27 -11.12 28.49 14.67
N VAL A 28 -10.95 27.88 13.50
CA VAL A 28 -11.47 26.55 13.17
C VAL A 28 -10.30 25.57 13.17
N SER A 29 -10.26 24.67 14.15
CA SER A 29 -9.31 23.56 14.22
C SER A 29 -9.75 22.41 13.31
N ASN A 30 -8.77 21.65 12.81
CA ASN A 30 -9.04 20.36 12.19
C ASN A 30 -9.40 19.31 13.27
N THR A 31 -10.17 18.30 12.89
CA THR A 31 -10.33 17.07 13.65
C THR A 31 -9.99 15.93 12.69
N ASN A 32 -9.22 14.95 13.16
CA ASN A 32 -8.76 13.87 12.30
C ASN A 32 -9.91 13.01 11.78
N ASP A 33 -9.95 12.83 10.47
CA ASP A 33 -10.75 11.88 9.73
C ASP A 33 -9.84 10.72 9.29
N ALA A 34 -10.26 9.48 9.48
CA ALA A 34 -9.43 8.32 9.10
C ALA A 34 -9.27 8.23 7.56
N PRO A 35 -8.14 7.72 7.05
CA PRO A 35 -7.92 7.59 5.62
C PRO A 35 -8.87 6.56 4.99
N VAL A 36 -9.00 6.62 3.68
CA VAL A 36 -9.74 5.64 2.88
C VAL A 36 -8.77 4.91 1.96
N ILE A 37 -8.64 3.59 2.13
CA ILE A 37 -7.83 2.71 1.28
C ILE A 37 -8.70 1.88 0.33
N THR A 38 -8.29 1.79 -0.94
CA THR A 38 -9.00 1.04 -1.99
C THR A 38 -8.03 0.34 -2.94
N GLY A 39 -8.56 -0.58 -3.74
CA GLY A 39 -7.81 -1.34 -4.74
C GLY A 39 -8.19 -2.82 -4.72
N THR A 40 -7.94 -3.51 -5.83
CA THR A 40 -8.20 -4.94 -5.96
C THR A 40 -6.93 -5.64 -6.47
N PRO A 41 -6.20 -6.36 -5.60
CA PRO A 41 -5.01 -7.09 -6.02
C PRO A 41 -5.38 -8.27 -6.92
N ALA A 42 -4.49 -8.63 -7.84
CA ALA A 42 -4.61 -9.87 -8.59
C ALA A 42 -4.45 -11.06 -7.63
N THR A 43 -5.32 -12.05 -7.74
CA THR A 43 -5.32 -13.22 -6.85
C THR A 43 -4.50 -14.39 -7.40
N THR A 44 -3.92 -14.23 -8.58
CA THR A 44 -3.14 -15.24 -9.29
C THR A 44 -1.98 -14.60 -10.03
N VAL A 45 -0.84 -15.28 -10.06
CA VAL A 45 0.32 -14.94 -10.89
C VAL A 45 1.01 -16.22 -11.31
N ALA A 46 1.53 -16.29 -12.54
CA ALA A 46 2.37 -17.41 -12.94
C ALA A 46 3.74 -17.29 -12.26
N GLU A 47 4.40 -18.40 -11.96
CA GLU A 47 5.82 -18.35 -11.67
C GLU A 47 6.60 -17.70 -12.85
N ASP A 48 7.74 -17.10 -12.54
CA ASP A 48 8.57 -16.29 -13.42
C ASP A 48 7.91 -15.02 -14.02
N SER A 49 6.66 -14.74 -13.64
CA SER A 49 5.93 -13.53 -14.05
C SER A 49 5.93 -12.45 -12.98
N SER A 50 6.10 -11.19 -13.37
CA SER A 50 6.08 -10.07 -12.43
C SER A 50 4.69 -9.83 -11.85
N TYR A 51 4.63 -9.67 -10.53
CA TYR A 51 3.48 -9.23 -9.77
C TYR A 51 3.67 -7.78 -9.32
N SER A 52 2.61 -6.98 -9.42
CA SER A 52 2.58 -5.62 -8.89
C SER A 52 1.17 -5.24 -8.47
N PHE A 53 1.04 -4.77 -7.23
CA PHE A 53 -0.18 -4.16 -6.72
C PHE A 53 0.18 -2.94 -5.87
N ILE A 54 -0.48 -1.80 -6.10
CA ILE A 54 -0.34 -0.59 -5.29
C ILE A 54 -1.77 -0.12 -4.94
N PRO A 55 -2.15 -0.05 -3.66
CA PRO A 55 -3.45 0.46 -3.27
C PRO A 55 -3.55 1.97 -3.53
N THR A 56 -4.77 2.46 -3.69
CA THR A 56 -5.06 3.90 -3.73
C THR A 56 -5.53 4.35 -2.35
N VAL A 57 -5.01 5.47 -1.88
CA VAL A 57 -5.42 6.05 -0.60
C VAL A 57 -5.76 7.51 -0.76
N SER A 58 -6.82 7.94 -0.09
CA SER A 58 -7.23 9.34 0.03
C SER A 58 -7.50 9.68 1.48
N ASP A 59 -7.15 10.90 1.86
CA ASP A 59 -7.47 11.48 3.16
C ASP A 59 -8.03 12.90 2.93
N VAL A 60 -9.06 13.29 3.69
CA VAL A 60 -9.65 14.62 3.61
C VAL A 60 -8.81 15.65 4.37
N ASP A 61 -7.99 15.19 5.32
CA ASP A 61 -7.08 16.01 6.09
C ASP A 61 -5.84 16.37 5.27
N ALA A 62 -5.76 17.65 4.91
CA ALA A 62 -4.73 18.14 4.02
C ALA A 62 -3.34 18.12 4.71
N GLY A 63 -2.40 17.39 4.10
CA GLY A 63 -1.02 17.31 4.57
C GLY A 63 -0.74 16.13 5.49
N ASP A 64 -1.72 15.24 5.69
CA ASP A 64 -1.54 14.04 6.50
C ASP A 64 -0.56 13.05 5.86
N THR A 65 0.28 12.47 6.71
CA THR A 65 1.27 11.47 6.31
C THR A 65 0.65 10.09 6.36
N GLN A 66 1.00 9.23 5.40
CA GLN A 66 0.46 7.88 5.32
C GLN A 66 1.57 6.85 5.43
N THR A 67 1.43 5.95 6.40
CA THR A 67 2.36 4.83 6.60
C THR A 67 1.65 3.53 6.34
N PHE A 68 2.19 2.73 5.43
CA PHE A 68 1.61 1.44 5.06
C PHE A 68 2.23 0.29 5.83
N SER A 69 1.42 -0.73 6.12
CA SER A 69 1.84 -1.99 6.71
C SER A 69 1.16 -3.17 6.02
N ILE A 70 1.73 -4.36 6.19
CA ILE A 70 1.19 -5.60 5.63
C ILE A 70 1.20 -6.70 6.69
N ASN A 71 0.08 -7.39 6.85
CA ASN A 71 -0.02 -8.63 7.59
C ASN A 71 0.07 -9.79 6.60
N ILE A 72 1.06 -10.66 6.79
CA ILE A 72 1.38 -11.81 5.93
C ILE A 72 1.73 -11.37 4.51
N LYS A 73 2.88 -11.80 4.00
CA LYS A 73 3.26 -11.57 2.59
C LYS A 73 3.87 -12.83 2.02
N PRO A 74 3.76 -13.07 0.70
CA PRO A 74 4.54 -14.11 0.06
C PRO A 74 6.04 -13.87 0.29
N THR A 75 6.81 -14.95 0.43
CA THR A 75 8.26 -14.89 0.68
C THR A 75 9.00 -14.20 -0.46
N TRP A 76 8.58 -14.44 -1.70
CA TRP A 76 9.11 -13.84 -2.92
C TRP A 76 8.75 -12.36 -3.14
N ALA A 77 7.77 -11.83 -2.39
CA ALA A 77 7.30 -10.47 -2.58
C ALA A 77 8.00 -9.46 -1.67
N THR A 78 8.17 -8.23 -2.15
CA THR A 78 8.64 -7.06 -1.42
C THR A 78 7.46 -6.12 -1.16
N PHE A 79 7.45 -5.47 0.01
CA PHE A 79 6.42 -4.50 0.38
C PHE A 79 7.04 -3.14 0.67
N SER A 80 6.45 -2.08 0.12
CA SER A 80 6.83 -0.69 0.35
C SER A 80 5.94 -0.06 1.41
N THR A 81 6.50 0.33 2.55
CA THR A 81 5.77 1.01 3.62
C THR A 81 5.42 2.47 3.28
N SER A 82 6.00 3.05 2.23
CA SER A 82 5.70 4.41 1.77
C SER A 82 4.57 4.47 0.75
N THR A 83 4.35 3.39 0.00
CA THR A 83 3.34 3.36 -1.09
C THR A 83 2.29 2.27 -0.92
N GLY A 84 2.48 1.33 0.01
CA GLY A 84 1.65 0.13 0.12
C GLY A 84 1.88 -0.87 -1.02
N GLY A 85 2.88 -0.63 -1.87
CA GLY A 85 3.15 -1.47 -3.03
C GLY A 85 3.65 -2.86 -2.65
N LEU A 86 2.96 -3.90 -3.12
CA LEU A 86 3.38 -5.30 -3.06
C LEU A 86 3.86 -5.74 -4.45
N THR A 87 5.16 -6.03 -4.59
CA THR A 87 5.78 -6.35 -5.88
C THR A 87 6.72 -7.55 -5.78
N GLY A 88 6.98 -8.23 -6.89
CA GLY A 88 7.97 -9.32 -6.94
C GLY A 88 7.74 -10.26 -8.12
N THR A 89 8.61 -11.25 -8.26
CA THR A 89 8.48 -12.32 -9.25
C THR A 89 8.64 -13.65 -8.49
N PRO A 90 7.59 -14.48 -8.39
CA PRO A 90 7.71 -15.80 -7.78
C PRO A 90 8.53 -16.73 -8.67
N THR A 91 9.25 -17.65 -8.05
CA THR A 91 9.97 -18.72 -8.74
C THR A 91 9.16 -20.02 -8.71
N ASN A 92 9.63 -21.06 -9.41
CA ASN A 92 9.03 -22.39 -9.29
C ASN A 92 8.98 -22.93 -7.83
N ALA A 93 9.88 -22.51 -6.94
CA ALA A 93 9.84 -22.89 -5.52
C ALA A 93 8.70 -22.22 -4.74
N ASP A 94 8.11 -21.16 -5.30
CA ASP A 94 7.04 -20.36 -4.70
C ASP A 94 5.63 -20.77 -5.17
N VAL A 95 5.53 -21.78 -6.06
CA VAL A 95 4.26 -22.34 -6.51
C VAL A 95 3.41 -22.78 -5.31
N GLY A 96 2.19 -22.27 -5.22
CA GLY A 96 1.33 -22.49 -4.07
C GLY A 96 0.45 -21.29 -3.74
N ILE A 97 -0.05 -21.25 -2.50
CA ILE A 97 -1.04 -20.26 -2.07
C ILE A 97 -0.51 -19.51 -0.84
N THR A 98 -0.59 -18.18 -0.87
CA THR A 98 -0.44 -17.33 0.32
C THR A 98 -1.78 -16.66 0.63
N SER A 99 -2.41 -17.04 1.73
CA SER A 99 -3.70 -16.50 2.19
C SER A 99 -3.56 -15.56 3.37
N GLY A 100 -4.58 -14.71 3.59
CA GLY A 100 -4.64 -13.82 4.75
C GLY A 100 -3.78 -12.57 4.60
N ILE A 101 -3.48 -12.17 3.37
CA ILE A 101 -2.70 -10.96 3.09
C ILE A 101 -3.61 -9.75 3.36
N ILE A 102 -3.20 -8.86 4.26
CA ILE A 102 -3.94 -7.64 4.59
C ILE A 102 -2.98 -6.46 4.50
N ILE A 103 -3.29 -5.49 3.63
CA ILE A 103 -2.56 -4.22 3.55
C ILE A 103 -3.36 -3.16 4.30
N SER A 104 -2.67 -2.44 5.18
CA SER A 104 -3.23 -1.37 6.00
C SER A 104 -2.50 -0.06 5.75
N VAL A 105 -3.19 1.05 6.00
CA VAL A 105 -2.61 2.39 6.04
C VAL A 105 -2.99 3.05 7.34
N THR A 106 -2.03 3.77 7.93
CA THR A 106 -2.17 4.51 9.16
C THR A 106 -1.83 5.98 8.90
N ASP A 107 -2.69 6.89 9.36
CA ASP A 107 -2.49 8.34 9.27
C ASP A 107 -1.56 8.87 10.38
N ALA A 108 -1.33 10.19 10.40
CA ALA A 108 -0.49 10.85 11.39
C ALA A 108 -1.10 10.83 12.82
N ALA A 109 -2.42 10.70 12.94
CA ALA A 109 -3.13 10.60 14.21
C ALA A 109 -3.29 9.17 14.73
N ASN A 110 -2.73 8.17 14.02
CA ASN A 110 -2.79 6.74 14.30
C ASN A 110 -4.15 6.08 14.00
N ALA A 111 -5.04 6.70 13.25
CA ALA A 111 -6.20 5.98 12.71
C ALA A 111 -5.70 5.00 11.63
N THR A 112 -6.17 3.75 11.69
CA THR A 112 -5.73 2.69 10.80
C THR A 112 -6.92 2.06 10.09
N VAL A 113 -6.80 1.92 8.78
CA VAL A 113 -7.77 1.22 7.93
C VAL A 113 -7.07 0.16 7.09
N SER A 114 -7.81 -0.87 6.68
CA SER A 114 -7.27 -2.01 5.95
C SER A 114 -8.09 -2.35 4.72
N LEU A 115 -7.44 -2.88 3.69
CA LEU A 115 -8.13 -3.61 2.64
C LEU A 115 -8.75 -4.90 3.21
N THR A 116 -9.72 -5.44 2.49
CA THR A 116 -10.19 -6.81 2.73
C THR A 116 -9.03 -7.78 2.53
N ALA A 117 -8.95 -8.79 3.41
CA ALA A 117 -7.96 -9.85 3.27
C ALA A 117 -8.08 -10.52 1.89
N PHE A 118 -6.94 -10.82 1.26
CA PHE A 118 -6.89 -11.49 -0.03
C PHE A 118 -5.88 -12.62 -0.03
N THR A 119 -5.85 -13.35 -1.15
CA THR A 119 -5.00 -14.51 -1.37
C THR A 119 -4.29 -14.35 -2.72
N ILE A 120 -3.02 -14.76 -2.78
CA ILE A 120 -2.29 -14.89 -4.05
C ILE A 120 -1.97 -16.37 -4.27
N THR A 121 -2.35 -16.88 -5.44
CA THR A 121 -1.97 -18.21 -5.93
C THR A 121 -0.89 -18.07 -6.98
N VAL A 122 0.28 -18.65 -6.73
CA VAL A 122 1.33 -18.80 -7.73
C VAL A 122 1.04 -20.08 -8.52
N VAL A 123 0.76 -19.94 -9.81
CA VAL A 123 0.48 -21.07 -10.71
C VAL A 123 1.77 -21.50 -11.40
N ASN A 124 1.98 -22.81 -11.47
CA ASN A 124 3.14 -23.39 -12.14
C ASN A 124 3.01 -23.28 -13.66
N THR A 125 4.07 -22.86 -14.35
CA THR A 125 4.21 -22.97 -15.81
C THR A 125 5.20 -24.10 -16.13
N ASN A 126 4.92 -24.89 -17.16
CA ASN A 126 5.83 -25.98 -17.51
C ASN A 126 7.13 -25.44 -18.11
N ASP A 127 8.24 -25.62 -17.39
CA ASP A 127 9.59 -25.41 -17.91
C ASP A 127 10.08 -26.59 -18.75
N ALA A 128 10.81 -26.31 -19.82
CA ALA A 128 11.48 -27.34 -20.60
C ALA A 128 12.65 -27.95 -19.80
N PRO A 129 12.88 -29.27 -19.88
CA PRO A 129 14.02 -29.88 -19.21
C PRO A 129 15.34 -29.36 -19.81
N VAL A 130 16.29 -29.02 -18.95
CA VAL A 130 17.65 -28.64 -19.34
C VAL A 130 18.59 -29.81 -19.06
N ILE A 131 19.28 -30.30 -20.10
CA ILE A 131 20.39 -31.24 -19.96
C ILE A 131 21.71 -30.47 -19.96
N SER A 132 22.61 -30.83 -19.04
CA SER A 132 23.96 -30.27 -18.97
C SER A 132 24.97 -31.36 -18.67
N GLY A 133 26.25 -31.05 -18.89
CA GLY A 133 27.36 -32.00 -18.76
C GLY A 133 28.05 -32.26 -20.09
N THR A 134 29.35 -32.52 -20.02
CA THR A 134 30.12 -33.01 -21.15
C THR A 134 30.47 -34.46 -20.84
N PRO A 135 29.90 -35.44 -21.55
CA PRO A 135 30.29 -36.83 -21.34
C PRO A 135 31.77 -37.01 -21.67
N ALA A 136 32.48 -37.85 -20.91
CA ALA A 136 33.84 -38.21 -21.23
C ALA A 136 33.89 -38.88 -22.62
N THR A 137 34.69 -38.36 -23.53
CA THR A 137 34.79 -38.90 -24.91
C THR A 137 35.81 -40.01 -25.05
N THR A 138 36.47 -40.38 -23.95
CA THR A 138 37.51 -41.42 -23.90
C THR A 138 37.34 -42.25 -22.63
N ALA A 139 37.58 -43.54 -22.73
CA ALA A 139 37.67 -44.47 -21.59
C ALA A 139 38.98 -45.26 -21.68
N VAL A 140 39.49 -45.69 -20.54
CA VAL A 140 40.63 -46.61 -20.47
C VAL A 140 40.09 -48.02 -20.26
N GLU A 141 40.64 -48.99 -21.00
CA GLU A 141 40.43 -50.41 -20.79
C GLU A 141 40.60 -50.79 -19.30
N ASP A 142 39.70 -51.63 -18.79
CA ASP A 142 39.66 -52.08 -17.39
C ASP A 142 39.50 -50.98 -16.32
N ALA A 143 39.16 -49.75 -16.71
CA ALA A 143 38.79 -48.67 -15.80
C ALA A 143 37.28 -48.37 -15.83
N ALA A 144 36.71 -48.04 -14.66
CA ALA A 144 35.33 -47.55 -14.59
C ALA A 144 35.19 -46.19 -15.27
N TYR A 145 34.12 -46.02 -16.05
CA TYR A 145 33.78 -44.75 -16.70
C TYR A 145 33.08 -43.82 -15.69
N SER A 146 33.62 -42.62 -15.52
CA SER A 146 33.10 -41.55 -14.66
C SER A 146 33.16 -40.20 -15.36
#